data_AF-A0A1E5MH19-F1
#
_entry.id   AF-A0A1E5MH19-F1
#
_cell.length_a   1.000
_cell.length_b   1.000
_cell.length_c   1.000
_cell.angle_alpha   90.00
_cell.angle_beta   90.00
_cell.angle_gamma   90.00
#
_symmetry.space_group_name_H-M   'P 1'
#
loop_
_entity.id
_entity.type
_entity.pdbx_description
1 polymer ?
#
loop_
_entity_poly.entity_id
_entity_poly.type
_entity_poly.pdbx_seq_one_letter_code
_entity_poly.pdbx_strand_id
1 'polypeptide(L)'
;MTTVPPHRPAAEVEQALLALNDGSHPFEVRKDDDRIVAVWRHRLQGAQLAWGKAEWRYRVTLLDDSGEYTTSVVQKNWDGENTAFSFRSSDVTGPVDDVLARAGWTKRRSAVGRMVGRLLGRD
;
A
#
# COMPACT_ATOMS: atom_id res chain seq x y z
N MET A 1 20.19 20.66 20.80
CA MET A 1 18.72 20.66 20.83
C MET A 1 18.27 19.66 19.78
N THR A 2 17.87 18.46 20.20
CA THR A 2 17.41 17.41 19.27
C THR A 2 15.94 17.66 19.01
N THR A 3 15.61 18.22 17.84
CA THR A 3 14.23 18.39 17.41
C THR A 3 13.59 17.02 17.36
N VAL A 4 12.57 16.78 18.19
CA VAL A 4 11.78 15.56 18.13
C VAL A 4 11.11 15.53 16.75
N PRO A 5 11.29 14.46 15.96
CA PRO A 5 10.59 14.33 14.69
C PRO A 5 9.07 14.36 14.93
N PRO A 6 8.28 15.09 14.12
CA PRO A 6 6.82 15.16 14.27
C PRO A 6 6.10 13.83 13.97
N HIS A 7 6.86 12.82 13.54
CA HIS A 7 6.44 11.49 13.15
C HIS A 7 7.17 10.43 13.97
N ARG A 8 6.56 9.25 14.10
CA ARG A 8 7.25 8.10 14.73
C ARG A 8 8.40 7.61 13.85
N PRO A 9 9.49 7.08 14.44
CA PRO A 9 10.61 6.51 13.69
C PRO A 9 10.16 5.45 12.69
N ALA A 10 10.81 5.38 11.52
CA ALA A 10 10.48 4.39 10.49
C ALA A 10 10.44 2.96 11.03
N ALA A 11 11.39 2.58 11.89
CA ALA A 11 11.43 1.25 12.50
C ALA A 11 10.15 0.90 13.28
N GLU A 12 9.57 1.85 14.02
CA GLU A 12 8.31 1.63 14.74
C GLU A 12 7.13 1.48 13.78
N VAL A 13 7.13 2.27 12.70
CA VAL A 13 6.08 2.20 11.67
C VAL A 13 6.17 0.91 10.87
N GLU A 14 7.38 0.45 10.52
CA GLU A 14 7.60 -0.84 9.89
C GLU A 14 7.05 -1.99 10.75
N GLN A 15 7.30 -1.97 12.06
CA GLN A 15 6.75 -2.95 12.99
C GLN A 15 5.22 -2.89 13.05
N ALA A 16 4.64 -1.69 13.10
CA ALA A 16 3.19 -1.51 13.09
C ALA A 16 2.55 -2.00 11.77
N LEU A 17 3.20 -1.79 10.63
CA LEU A 17 2.75 -2.28 9.34
C LEU A 17 2.86 -3.80 9.25
N LEU A 18 3.94 -4.40 9.75
CA LEU A 18 4.10 -5.85 9.82
C LEU A 18 3.09 -6.50 10.77
N ALA A 19 2.65 -5.79 11.81
CA ALA A 19 1.62 -6.24 12.73
C ALA A 19 0.22 -6.37 12.08
N LEU A 20 0.00 -5.81 10.89
CA LEU A 20 -1.23 -6.04 10.11
C LEU A 20 -1.37 -7.50 9.61
N ASN A 21 -0.34 -8.35 9.82
CA ASN A 21 -0.40 -9.80 9.59
C ASN A 21 -1.08 -10.60 10.72
N ASP A 22 -1.91 -9.95 11.54
CA ASP A 22 -2.64 -10.58 12.64
C ASP A 22 -3.76 -11.53 12.18
N GLY A 23 -4.04 -11.60 10.88
CA GLY A 23 -5.10 -12.40 10.27
C GLY A 23 -6.44 -11.67 10.15
N SER A 24 -6.54 -10.42 10.62
CA SER A 24 -7.75 -9.58 10.50
C SER A 24 -7.96 -9.05 9.07
N HIS A 25 -6.94 -9.13 8.23
CA HIS A 25 -6.94 -8.54 6.90
C HIS A 25 -6.73 -9.58 5.79
N PRO A 26 -7.32 -9.41 4.60
CA PRO A 26 -7.19 -10.36 3.49
C PRO A 26 -5.87 -10.21 2.71
N PHE A 27 -4.82 -9.64 3.31
CA PHE A 27 -3.52 -9.40 2.69
C PHE A 27 -2.38 -9.71 3.66
N GLU A 28 -1.19 -9.86 3.11
CA GLU A 28 0.05 -10.09 3.84
C GLU A 28 0.97 -8.87 3.69
N VAL A 29 1.54 -8.37 4.78
CA VAL A 29 2.57 -7.31 4.76
C VAL A 29 3.95 -7.92 4.94
N ARG A 30 4.91 -7.49 4.14
CA ARG A 30 6.30 -7.93 4.27
C ARG A 30 7.27 -6.83 3.90
N LYS A 31 8.50 -6.94 4.41
CA LYS A 31 9.62 -6.08 4.00
C LYS A 31 10.27 -6.65 2.73
N ASP A 32 10.49 -5.78 1.76
CA ASP A 32 11.12 -6.01 0.46
C ASP A 32 12.19 -4.93 0.29
N ASP A 33 13.41 -5.23 0.74
CA ASP A 33 14.52 -4.28 0.85
C ASP A 33 14.17 -3.01 1.67
N ASP A 34 14.10 -1.86 1.00
CA ASP A 34 13.76 -0.53 1.53
C ASP A 34 12.23 -0.33 1.66
N ARG A 35 11.43 -1.27 1.19
CA ARG A 35 9.99 -1.10 1.01
C ARG A 35 9.19 -2.03 1.90
N ILE A 36 8.04 -1.55 2.33
CA ILE A 36 7.00 -2.39 2.89
C ILE A 36 6.00 -2.70 1.78
N VAL A 37 5.65 -3.97 1.64
CA VAL A 37 4.75 -4.45 0.57
C VAL A 37 3.57 -5.18 1.20
N ALA A 38 2.38 -4.62 1.07
CA ALA A 38 1.12 -5.29 1.35
C ALA A 38 0.65 -6.03 0.09
N VAL A 39 0.43 -7.33 0.21
CA VAL A 39 0.16 -8.24 -0.90
C VAL A 39 -1.16 -8.96 -0.67
N TRP A 40 -2.12 -8.70 -1.55
CA TRP A 40 -3.34 -9.46 -1.64
C TRP A 40 -3.19 -10.53 -2.74
N ARG A 41 -3.67 -11.75 -2.46
CA ARG A 41 -3.63 -12.88 -3.40
C ARG A 41 -4.96 -13.60 -3.41
N HIS A 42 -5.39 -13.99 -4.60
CA HIS A 42 -6.56 -14.86 -4.76
C HIS A 42 -6.25 -15.98 -5.74
N ARG A 43 -6.62 -17.21 -5.36
CA ARG A 43 -6.55 -18.37 -6.25
C ARG A 43 -7.83 -18.39 -7.07
N LEU A 44 -7.68 -18.37 -8.38
CA LEU A 44 -8.80 -18.51 -9.31
C LEU A 44 -9.15 -19.99 -9.40
N GLN A 45 -10.40 -20.35 -9.10
CA GLN A 45 -10.90 -21.72 -9.29
C GLN A 45 -12.08 -21.69 -10.26
N GLY A 46 -12.00 -22.51 -11.32
CA GLY A 46 -13.08 -22.69 -12.31
C GLY A 46 -12.83 -23.90 -13.19
N ALA A 47 -13.90 -24.55 -13.66
CA ALA A 47 -13.87 -25.82 -14.39
C ALA A 47 -13.08 -25.81 -15.72
N GLN A 48 -12.74 -24.63 -16.25
CA GLN A 48 -11.94 -24.44 -17.46
C GLN A 48 -10.71 -23.53 -17.26
N LEU A 49 -10.53 -22.93 -16.08
CA LEU A 49 -9.44 -22.00 -15.79
C LEU A 49 -8.32 -22.77 -15.07
N ALA A 50 -7.28 -23.12 -15.82
CA ALA A 50 -6.08 -23.71 -15.26
C ALA A 50 -5.42 -22.73 -14.26
N TRP A 51 -5.63 -22.94 -12.96
CA TRP A 51 -4.75 -22.50 -11.86
C TRP A 51 -4.20 -21.06 -11.90
N GLY A 52 -5.01 -20.08 -12.29
CA GLY A 52 -4.63 -18.67 -12.27
C GLY A 52 -4.46 -18.11 -10.85
N LYS A 53 -3.53 -17.18 -10.66
CA LYS A 53 -3.33 -16.46 -9.38
C LYS A 53 -3.43 -14.96 -9.63
N ALA A 54 -4.47 -14.32 -9.12
CA ALA A 54 -4.58 -12.87 -9.08
C ALA A 54 -3.73 -12.34 -7.93
N GLU A 55 -2.88 -11.35 -8.20
CA GLU A 55 -2.04 -10.73 -7.18
C GLU A 55 -2.05 -9.22 -7.31
N TRP A 56 -2.20 -8.56 -6.17
CA TRP A 56 -2.20 -7.12 -6.05
C TRP A 56 -1.24 -6.70 -4.94
N ARG A 57 -0.36 -5.75 -5.24
CA ARG A 57 0.73 -5.32 -4.34
C ARG A 57 0.67 -3.81 -4.15
N TYR A 58 0.58 -3.36 -2.89
CA TYR A 58 0.79 -1.99 -2.47
C TYR A 58 2.15 -1.86 -1.82
N ARG A 59 3.01 -1.06 -2.42
CA ARG A 59 4.37 -0.79 -1.94
C ARG A 59 4.42 0.56 -1.27
N VAL A 60 5.01 0.62 -0.10
CA VAL A 60 5.26 1.82 0.70
C VAL A 60 6.76 1.97 0.87
N THR A 61 7.29 3.16 0.57
CA THR A 61 8.68 3.54 0.88
C THR A 61 8.62 4.69 1.86
N LEU A 62 9.26 4.51 3.02
CA LEU A 62 9.34 5.50 4.09
C LEU A 62 10.54 6.43 3.85
N LEU A 63 10.31 7.73 3.92
CA LEU A 63 11.34 8.77 3.87
C LEU A 63 11.52 9.36 5.27
N ASP A 64 12.33 8.68 6.08
CA ASP A 64 12.48 8.95 7.53
C ASP A 64 12.92 10.39 7.83
N ASP A 65 13.80 10.96 7.00
CA ASP A 65 14.29 12.34 7.17
C ASP A 65 13.17 13.40 7.07
N SER A 66 12.10 13.13 6.31
CA SER A 66 11.01 14.09 6.08
C SER A 66 9.68 13.70 6.72
N GLY A 67 9.55 12.50 7.28
CA GLY A 67 8.28 11.96 7.77
C GLY A 67 7.24 11.79 6.66
N GLU A 68 7.71 11.62 5.43
CA GLU A 68 6.87 11.39 4.26
C GLU A 68 6.96 9.93 3.80
N TYR A 69 5.94 9.45 3.09
CA TYR A 69 6.01 8.17 2.41
C TYR A 69 5.59 8.28 0.95
N THR A 70 6.15 7.42 0.11
CA THR A 70 5.71 7.25 -1.28
C THR A 70 5.07 5.88 -1.46
N THR A 71 4.18 5.77 -2.45
CA THR A 71 3.44 4.53 -2.70
C THR A 71 3.47 4.17 -4.17
N SER A 72 3.56 2.88 -4.48
CA SER A 72 3.33 2.36 -5.83
C SER A 72 2.45 1.11 -5.78
N VAL A 73 1.66 0.91 -6.83
CA VAL A 73 0.76 -0.25 -6.96
C VAL A 73 1.25 -1.11 -8.12
N VAL A 74 1.30 -2.42 -7.91
CA VAL A 74 1.58 -3.40 -8.96
C VAL A 74 0.48 -4.45 -8.96
N GLN A 75 -0.08 -4.72 -10.13
CA GLN A 75 -1.12 -5.74 -10.34
C GLN A 75 -0.59 -6.79 -11.31
N LYS A 76 -0.84 -8.07 -11.04
CA LYS A 76 -0.39 -9.18 -11.89
C LYS A 76 -1.53 -10.20 -12.10
N ASN A 77 -1.63 -10.70 -13.33
CA ASN A 77 -2.53 -11.77 -13.78
C ASN A 77 -4.02 -11.48 -13.53
N TRP A 78 -4.53 -10.41 -14.15
CA TRP A 78 -5.96 -10.26 -14.36
C TRP A 78 -6.28 -10.87 -15.73
N ASP A 79 -6.63 -12.15 -15.79
CA ASP A 79 -7.12 -12.73 -17.04
C ASP A 79 -8.49 -12.11 -17.35
N GLY A 80 -8.60 -11.54 -18.55
CA GLY A 80 -9.74 -10.72 -18.99
C GLY A 80 -11.06 -11.49 -19.17
N GLU A 81 -11.06 -12.80 -18.99
CA GLU A 81 -12.24 -13.65 -19.06
C GLU A 81 -12.54 -14.26 -17.69
N ASN A 82 -13.61 -13.78 -17.07
CA ASN A 82 -14.33 -14.39 -15.95
C ASN A 82 -13.50 -14.79 -14.72
N THR A 83 -13.33 -13.84 -13.81
CA THR A 83 -12.95 -14.15 -12.43
C THR A 83 -13.85 -13.42 -11.45
N ALA A 84 -14.90 -14.12 -11.02
CA ALA A 84 -15.87 -13.63 -10.03
C ALA A 84 -15.22 -13.60 -8.64
N PHE A 85 -14.37 -12.61 -8.38
CA PHE A 85 -13.92 -12.28 -7.04
C PHE A 85 -14.13 -10.79 -6.76
N SER A 86 -14.57 -10.48 -5.54
CA SER A 86 -14.69 -9.10 -5.09
C SER A 86 -13.35 -8.68 -4.49
N PHE A 87 -12.63 -7.83 -5.22
CA PHE A 87 -11.44 -7.17 -4.72
C PHE A 87 -11.64 -5.65 -4.73
N ARG A 88 -11.42 -5.00 -3.59
CA ARG A 88 -11.29 -3.54 -3.52
C ARG A 88 -9.89 -3.21 -3.04
N SER A 89 -9.21 -2.31 -3.75
CA SER A 89 -7.89 -1.83 -3.32
C SER A 89 -7.91 -1.22 -1.92
N SER A 90 -9.04 -0.62 -1.52
CA SER A 90 -9.26 -0.06 -0.17
C SER A 90 -9.13 -1.09 0.95
N ASP A 91 -9.40 -2.37 0.66
CA ASP A 91 -9.27 -3.45 1.65
C ASP A 91 -7.81 -3.69 2.03
N VAL A 92 -6.87 -3.18 1.22
CA VAL A 92 -5.43 -3.21 1.48
C VAL A 92 -4.88 -1.83 1.81
N THR A 93 -5.21 -0.79 1.02
CA THR A 93 -4.67 0.55 1.23
C THR A 93 -5.20 1.19 2.50
N GLY A 94 -6.45 0.95 2.87
CA GLY A 94 -7.09 1.56 4.04
C GLY A 94 -6.34 1.27 5.35
N PRO A 95 -6.14 -0.01 5.73
CA PRO A 95 -5.42 -0.36 6.94
C PRO A 95 -3.95 0.13 6.95
N VAL A 96 -3.27 0.06 5.79
CA VAL A 96 -1.88 0.56 5.67
C VAL A 96 -1.81 2.08 5.84
N ASP A 97 -2.70 2.82 5.19
CA ASP A 97 -2.74 4.27 5.26
C ASP A 97 -3.15 4.76 6.67
N ASP A 98 -4.02 4.01 7.38
CA ASP A 98 -4.40 4.30 8.78
C ASP A 98 -3.21 4.18 9.74
N VAL A 99 -2.38 3.13 9.60
CA VAL A 99 -1.15 2.98 10.39
C VAL A 99 -0.20 4.15 10.16
N LEU A 100 0.01 4.53 8.89
CA LEU A 100 0.88 5.66 8.52
C LEU A 100 0.35 6.98 9.09
N ALA A 101 -0.94 7.25 8.95
CA ALA A 101 -1.57 8.47 9.45
C ALA A 101 -1.46 8.58 10.99
N ARG A 102 -1.72 7.48 11.72
CA ARG A 102 -1.60 7.43 13.19
C ARG A 102 -0.17 7.59 13.69
N ALA A 103 0.80 7.21 12.87
CA ALA A 103 2.21 7.42 13.15
C ALA A 103 2.71 8.83 12.80
N GLY A 104 1.85 9.70 12.26
CA GLY A 104 2.20 11.07 11.87
C GLY A 104 2.87 11.18 10.49
N TRP A 105 2.84 10.11 9.68
CA TRP A 105 3.46 10.09 8.36
C TRP A 105 2.53 10.66 7.30
N THR A 106 3.09 11.42 6.36
CA THR A 106 2.30 12.08 5.30
C THR A 106 2.65 11.55 3.92
N LYS A 107 1.64 11.42 3.05
CA LYS A 107 1.88 10.93 1.68
C LYS A 107 2.57 12.02 0.87
N ARG A 108 3.76 11.72 0.37
CA ARG A 108 4.48 12.62 -0.55
C ARG A 108 3.64 12.81 -1.81
N ARG A 109 3.28 14.06 -2.10
CA ARG A 109 2.57 14.39 -3.34
C ARG A 109 3.49 14.19 -4.54
N SER A 110 3.20 13.19 -5.37
CA SER A 110 3.89 13.01 -6.66
C SER A 110 3.77 14.27 -7.53
N ALA A 111 4.82 14.61 -8.28
CA ALA A 111 4.83 15.76 -9.19
C ALA A 111 3.68 15.74 -10.24
N VAL A 112 3.17 14.54 -10.58
CA VAL A 112 2.00 14.36 -11.45
C VAL A 112 0.71 14.92 -10.82
N GLY A 113 0.54 14.79 -9.50
CA GLY A 113 -0.60 15.39 -8.78
C GLY A 113 -0.53 16.92 -8.74
N ARG A 114 0.67 17.50 -8.74
CA ARG A 114 0.87 18.95 -8.90
C ARG A 114 0.47 19.44 -10.29
N MET A 115 0.70 18.66 -11.35
CA MET A 115 0.29 19.03 -12.71
C MET A 115 -1.23 18.91 -12.91
N VAL A 116 -1.90 17.90 -12.34
CA VAL A 116 -3.36 17.75 -12.46
C VAL A 116 -4.12 18.81 -11.66
N GLY A 117 -3.67 19.16 -10.45
CA GLY A 117 -4.26 20.27 -9.68
C GLY A 117 -4.11 21.63 -10.36
N ARG A 118 -3.00 21.84 -11.09
CA ARG A 118 -2.75 23.06 -11.87
C ARG A 118 -3.57 23.14 -13.16
N LEU A 119 -3.95 21.99 -13.74
CA LEU A 119 -4.82 21.92 -14.92
C LEU A 119 -6.32 21.99 -14.57
N LEU A 120 -6.71 21.71 -13.32
CA LEU A 120 -8.10 21.72 -12.86
C LEU A 120 -8.47 22.93 -11.97
N GLY A 121 -7.60 23.94 -11.85
CA GLY A 121 -7.96 25.29 -11.38
C GLY A 121 -8.68 25.35 -10.04
N ARG A 122 -8.00 25.00 -8.95
CA ARG A 122 -8.48 25.29 -7.60
C ARG A 122 -7.32 25.80 -6.74
N ASP A 123 -7.15 27.13 -6.78
CA ASP A 123 -6.49 27.92 -5.74
C ASP A 123 -7.19 27.73 -4.39
#